data_AF-A0AAN0KM25-F1
#
_entry.id   AF-A0AAN0KM25-F1
#
_cell.length_a   1.000
_cell.length_b   1.000
_cell.length_c   1.000
_cell.angle_alpha   90.00
_cell.angle_beta   90.00
_cell.angle_gamma   90.00
#
_symmetry.space_group_name_H-M   'P 1'
#
loop_
_entity.id
_entity.type
_entity.pdbx_description
1 polymer ?
#
loop_
_entity_poly.entity_id
_entity_poly.type
_entity_poly.pdbx_seq_one_letter_code
_entity_poly.pdbx_strand_id
1 'polypeptide(L)' 'MAASSDCYAIKDGDKRAHCLAVVKRDYGYCHRIKEGDKRNQCMAEVKGTRSNCYAIKGQDARKACLAMK' A
#
# COMPACT_ATOMS: atom_id res chain seq x y z
N MET A 1 -5.12 -15.16 7.89
CA MET A 1 -5.71 -14.09 7.05
C MET A 1 -6.11 -12.98 8.01
N ALA A 2 -5.53 -11.78 7.92
CA ALA A 2 -5.96 -10.68 8.79
C ALA A 2 -7.41 -10.36 8.46
N ALA A 3 -8.29 -10.34 9.46
CA ALA A 3 -9.66 -9.91 9.24
C ALA A 3 -9.64 -8.41 8.97
N SER A 4 -10.53 -7.90 8.11
CA SER A 4 -10.62 -6.44 7.90
C SER A 4 -10.84 -5.67 9.20
N SER A 5 -11.43 -6.32 10.22
CA SER A 5 -11.57 -5.88 11.61
C SER A 5 -10.23 -5.50 12.26
N ASP A 6 -9.16 -6.28 12.04
CA ASP A 6 -7.84 -6.04 12.62
C ASP A 6 -7.20 -4.77 12.05
N CYS A 7 -7.46 -4.48 10.78
CA CYS A 7 -6.98 -3.25 10.15
C CYS A 7 -7.61 -2.00 10.81
N TYR A 8 -8.87 -2.05 11.26
CA TYR A 8 -9.52 -0.90 11.90
C TYR A 8 -8.94 -0.56 13.27
N ALA A 9 -8.29 -1.51 13.95
CA ALA A 9 -7.58 -1.29 15.21
C ALA A 9 -6.25 -0.51 15.02
N ILE A 10 -5.75 -0.39 13.79
CA ILE A 10 -4.53 0.34 13.49
C ILE A 10 -4.77 1.84 13.67
N LYS A 11 -4.05 2.44 14.63
CA LYS A 11 -4.12 3.89 14.93
C LYS A 11 -3.57 4.77 13.80
N ASP A 12 -2.54 4.28 13.12
CA ASP A 12 -1.91 4.99 12.01
C ASP A 12 -2.79 4.92 10.75
N GLY A 13 -3.24 6.08 10.26
CA GLY A 13 -4.20 6.16 9.16
C GLY A 13 -3.68 5.56 7.85
N ASP A 14 -2.39 5.72 7.57
CA ASP A 14 -1.76 5.23 6.35
C ASP A 14 -1.58 3.71 6.39
N LYS A 15 -1.10 3.17 7.52
CA LYS A 15 -1.01 1.73 7.76
C LYS A 15 -2.39 1.06 7.75
N ARG A 16 -3.40 1.71 8.34
CA ARG A 16 -4.80 1.24 8.28
C ARG A 16 -5.30 1.17 6.84
N ALA A 17 -5.11 2.25 6.09
CA ALA A 17 -5.53 2.33 4.70
C ALA A 17 -4.83 1.26 3.84
N HIS A 18 -3.52 1.08 4.02
CA HIS A 18 -2.75 0.03 3.36
C HIS A 18 -3.27 -1.37 3.71
N CYS A 19 -3.44 -1.68 4.99
CA CYS A 19 -3.98 -2.96 5.46
C CYS A 19 -5.36 -3.25 4.85
N LEU A 20 -6.27 -2.26 4.88
CA LEU A 20 -7.60 -2.40 4.27
C LEU A 20 -7.52 -2.62 2.76
N ALA A 21 -6.60 -1.93 2.07
CA ALA A 21 -6.42 -2.09 0.63
C ALA A 21 -5.99 -3.51 0.25
N VAL A 22 -5.04 -4.09 1.00
CA VAL A 22 -4.51 -5.44 0.76
C VAL A 22 -5.55 -6.50 1.11
N VAL A 23 -6.18 -6.40 2.30
CA VAL A 23 -7.16 -7.37 2.78
C VAL A 23 -8.43 -7.36 1.92
N LYS A 24 -8.92 -6.17 1.54
CA LYS A 24 -10.12 -6.03 0.69
C LYS A 24 -9.80 -6.12 -0.81
N ARG A 25 -8.51 -6.21 -1.19
CA ARG A 25 -8.04 -6.14 -2.58
C ARG A 25 -8.60 -4.92 -3.33
N ASP A 26 -8.74 -3.80 -2.62
CA ASP A 26 -9.35 -2.58 -3.13
C ASP A 26 -8.34 -1.41 -3.08
N TYR A 27 -7.87 -1.01 -4.26
CA TYR A 27 -6.91 0.06 -4.42
C TYR A 27 -7.48 1.44 -4.05
N GLY A 28 -8.81 1.58 -3.94
CA GLY A 28 -9.50 2.77 -3.46
C GLY A 28 -9.01 3.21 -2.08
N TYR A 29 -8.65 2.25 -1.23
CA TYR A 29 -8.09 2.54 0.09
C TYR A 29 -6.66 3.10 0.01
N CYS A 30 -5.86 2.73 -1.01
CA CYS A 30 -4.52 3.30 -1.18
C CYS A 30 -4.57 4.83 -1.38
N HIS A 31 -5.63 5.36 -2.02
CA HIS A 31 -5.79 6.82 -2.18
C HIS A 31 -5.96 7.57 -0.86
N ARG A 32 -6.31 6.88 0.23
CA ARG A 32 -6.41 7.47 1.58
C ARG A 32 -5.06 7.62 2.28
N ILE A 33 -4.02 6.97 1.75
CA ILE A 33 -2.65 7.09 2.27
C ILE A 33 -2.10 8.47 1.91
N LYS A 34 -1.69 9.22 2.94
CA LYS A 34 -1.15 10.58 2.78
C LYS A 34 0.29 10.56 2.28
N GLU A 35 1.09 9.62 2.77
CA GLU A 35 2.46 9.47 2.31
C GLU A 35 2.51 8.93 0.86
N GLY A 36 3.09 9.73 -0.05
CA GLY A 36 3.08 9.42 -1.48
C GLY A 36 3.78 8.10 -1.84
N ASP A 37 4.86 7.78 -1.15
CA ASP A 37 5.64 6.56 -1.38
C ASP A 37 4.88 5.30 -0.91
N LYS A 38 4.36 5.28 0.33
CA LYS A 38 3.42 4.24 0.77
C LYS A 38 2.19 4.10 -0.11
N ARG A 39 1.64 5.21 -0.62
CA ARG A 39 0.50 5.16 -1.55
C ARG A 39 0.86 4.42 -2.82
N ASN A 40 1.98 4.79 -3.43
CA ASN A 40 2.45 4.17 -4.66
C ASN A 40 2.81 2.69 -4.46
N GLN A 41 3.42 2.36 -3.31
CA GLN A 41 3.69 0.97 -2.91
C GLN A 41 2.38 0.18 -2.77
N CYS A 42 1.40 0.71 -2.03
CA CYS A 42 0.08 0.10 -1.87
C CYS A 42 -0.59 -0.14 -3.23
N MET A 43 -0.55 0.85 -4.13
CA MET A 43 -1.13 0.71 -5.46
C MET A 43 -0.41 -0.38 -6.27
N ALA A 44 0.92 -0.48 -6.17
CA ALA A 44 1.69 -1.52 -6.85
C ALA A 44 1.35 -2.92 -6.33
N GLU A 45 1.19 -3.08 -5.02
CA GLU A 45 0.87 -4.35 -4.36
C GLU A 45 -0.56 -4.82 -4.68
N VAL A 46 -1.54 -3.92 -4.62
CA VAL A 46 -2.95 -4.26 -4.86
C VAL A 46 -3.27 -4.36 -6.36
N LYS A 47 -2.76 -3.44 -7.19
CA LYS A 47 -3.01 -3.42 -8.65
C LYS A 47 -2.05 -4.32 -9.42
N GLY A 48 -0.92 -4.74 -8.82
CA GLY A 48 0.10 -5.56 -9.46
C GLY A 48 0.98 -4.84 -10.50
N THR A 49 0.89 -3.51 -10.59
CA THR A 49 1.56 -2.70 -11.62
C THR A 49 2.90 -2.15 -11.14
N ARG A 50 4.00 -2.63 -11.74
CA ARG A 50 5.38 -2.17 -11.47
C ARG A 50 5.61 -0.69 -11.80
N SER A 51 4.79 -0.09 -12.67
CA SER A 51 4.85 1.35 -13.00
C SER A 51 4.73 2.24 -11.75
N ASN A 52 3.92 1.84 -10.77
CA ASN A 52 3.74 2.60 -9.54
C ASN A 52 4.98 2.56 -8.65
N CYS A 53 5.77 1.47 -8.69
CA CYS A 53 7.02 1.40 -7.95
C CYS A 53 8.03 2.45 -8.44
N TYR A 54 8.07 2.74 -9.75
CA TYR A 54 8.97 3.77 -10.30
C TYR A 54 8.60 5.19 -9.86
N ALA A 55 7.35 5.42 -9.45
CA ALA A 55 6.89 6.70 -8.90
C ALA A 55 7.27 6.89 -7.42
N ILE A 56 7.81 5.87 -6.75
CA ILE A 56 8.30 5.95 -5.37
C ILE A 56 9.63 6.71 -5.37
N LYS A 57 9.71 7.78 -4.57
CA LYS A 57 10.90 8.63 -4.43
C LYS A 57 11.95 7.99 -3.54
N GLY A 58 11.53 7.34 -2.45
CA GLY A 58 12.40 6.60 -1.54
C GLY A 58 13.07 5.42 -2.24
N GLN A 59 14.41 5.40 -2.23
CA GLN A 59 15.17 4.37 -2.93
C GLN A 59 14.89 2.97 -2.37
N ASP A 60 14.82 2.83 -1.04
CA ASP A 60 14.56 1.55 -0.38
C ASP A 60 13.12 1.07 -0.59
N ALA A 61 12.15 1.96 -0.43
CA ALA A 61 10.74 1.66 -0.69
C ALA A 61 10.51 1.24 -2.16
N ARG A 62 11.19 1.90 -3.10
CA ARG A 62 11.15 1.53 -4.52
C ARG A 62 11.75 0.14 -4.75
N LYS A 63 12.93 -0.14 -4.20
CA LYS A 63 13.59 -1.45 -4.32
C LYS A 63 12.71 -2.56 -3.73
N ALA A 64 12.16 -2.33 -2.55
CA ALA A 64 11.24 -3.25 -1.90
C ALA A 64 10.03 -3.52 -2.81
N CYS A 65 9.38 -2.48 -3.33
CA CYS A 65 8.25 -2.58 -4.26
C CYS A 65 8.57 -3.37 -5.53
N LEU A 66 9.73 -3.13 -6.15
CA LEU A 66 10.15 -3.83 -7.36
C LEU A 66 10.49 -5.32 -7.12
N ALA A 67 10.93 -5.64 -5.89
CA ALA A 67 11.28 -6.99 -5.45
C ALA A 67 10.08 -7.84 -5.01
N MET A 68 8.87 -7.26 -4.88
CA MET A 68 7.64 -7.99 -4.53
C MET A 68 7.13 -8.91 -5.67
N LYS A 69 7.91 -9.08 -6.76
CA LYS A 69 7.58 -9.88 -7.95
C LYS A 69 8.75 -10.73 -8.42
#